data_AF-G7WII8-F1
#
_entry.id   AF-G7WII8-F1
#
_cell.length_a   1.000
_cell.length_b   1.000
_cell.length_c   1.000
_cell.angle_alpha   90.00
_cell.angle_beta   90.00
_cell.angle_gamma   90.00
#
_symmetry.space_group_name_H-M   'P 1'
#
loop_
_entity.id
_entity.type
_entity.pdbx_description
1 polymer ?
#
loop_
_entity_poly.entity_id
_entity_poly.type
_entity_poly.pdbx_seq_one_letter_code
_entity_poly.pdbx_strand_id
1 'polypeptide(L)' 'MENLSALNKEDLKKRLQRYLDELEELEEERSFVLKQTGLHLPGHTVKKYEAEIQALKESIERVRGEINLRK' A
#
# COMPACT_ATOMS: atom_id res chain seq x y z
N MET A 1 -8.79 -11.68 -5.54
CA MET A 1 -8.67 -10.26 -5.94
C MET A 1 -10.02 -9.61 -5.76
N GLU A 2 -10.07 -8.42 -5.18
CA GLU A 2 -11.30 -7.66 -4.99
C GLU A 2 -11.84 -7.15 -6.34
N ASN A 3 -13.16 -7.25 -6.56
CA ASN A 3 -13.79 -6.78 -7.80
C ASN A 3 -14.06 -5.28 -7.72
N LEU A 4 -13.09 -4.46 -8.14
CA LEU A 4 -13.19 -2.99 -8.14
C LEU A 4 -14.34 -2.46 -9.02
N SER A 5 -14.69 -3.20 -10.08
CA SER A 5 -15.78 -2.85 -11.00
C SER A 5 -17.16 -2.83 -10.33
N ALA A 6 -17.34 -3.53 -9.21
CA ALA A 6 -18.60 -3.60 -8.47
C ALA A 6 -18.80 -2.43 -7.48
N LEU A 7 -17.73 -1.69 -7.15
CA LEU A 7 -17.80 -0.56 -6.22
C LEU A 7 -18.28 0.70 -6.92
N ASN A 8 -18.97 1.61 -6.22
CA ASN A 8 -19.26 2.94 -6.75
C ASN A 8 -18.04 3.87 -6.63
N LYS A 9 -18.12 5.08 -7.20
CA LYS A 9 -17.00 6.04 -7.21
C LYS A 9 -16.59 6.52 -5.81
N GLU A 10 -17.54 6.64 -4.88
CA GLU A 10 -17.24 7.06 -3.51
C GLU A 10 -16.53 5.96 -2.73
N ASP A 11 -16.97 4.71 -2.87
CA ASP A 11 -16.33 3.55 -2.26
C ASP A 11 -14.92 3.33 -2.82
N LEU A 12 -14.73 3.52 -4.13
CA LEU A 12 -13.38 3.52 -4.73
C LEU A 12 -12.48 4.60 -4.14
N LYS A 13 -12.98 5.81 -3.89
CA LYS A 13 -12.20 6.88 -3.25
C LYS A 13 -11.87 6.55 -1.81
N LYS A 14 -12.81 6.03 -1.04
CA LYS A 14 -12.57 5.57 0.34
C LYS A 14 -11.53 4.45 0.37
N ARG A 15 -11.62 3.52 -0.58
CA ARG A 15 -10.66 2.42 -0.73
C ARG A 15 -9.28 2.94 -1.09
N LEU A 16 -9.20 3.89 -2.01
CA LEU A 16 -7.95 4.55 -2.38
C LEU A 16 -7.32 5.24 -1.16
N GLN A 17 -8.11 6.02 -0.40
CA GLN A 17 -7.61 6.69 0.80
C GLN A 17 -7.07 5.67 1.80
N ARG A 18 -7.83 4.61 2.08
CA ARG A 18 -7.38 3.54 2.97
C ARG A 18 -6.06 2.91 2.54
N TYR A 19 -5.88 2.61 1.25
CA TYR A 19 -4.61 2.06 0.77
C TYR A 19 -3.45 3.05 0.86
N LEU A 20 -3.71 4.36 0.72
CA LEU A 20 -2.71 5.39 0.93
C LEU A 20 -2.31 5.48 2.40
N ASP A 21 -3.28 5.44 3.31
CA ASP A 21 -3.03 5.45 4.76
C ASP A 21 -2.24 4.18 5.19
N GLU A 22 -2.64 3.01 4.69
CA GLU A 22 -1.94 1.72 4.94
C GLU A 22 -0.50 1.74 4.37
N LEU A 23 -0.29 2.41 3.22
CA LEU A 23 1.05 2.56 2.64
C LEU A 23 1.93 3.49 3.49
N GLU A 24 1.38 4.61 3.96
CA GLU A 24 2.09 5.57 4.81
C GLU A 24 2.54 4.90 6.12
N GLU A 25 1.61 4.23 6.81
CA GLU A 25 1.90 3.50 8.06
C GLU A 25 3.02 2.45 7.84
N LEU A 26 2.97 1.70 6.74
CA LEU A 26 3.96 0.69 6.43
C LEU A 26 5.35 1.29 6.09
N GLU A 27 5.38 2.41 5.37
CA GLU A 27 6.63 3.12 5.06
C GLU A 27 7.25 3.75 6.32
N GLU A 28 6.42 4.25 7.24
CA GLU A 28 6.84 4.74 8.56
C GLU A 28 7.39 3.61 9.43
N GLU A 29 6.68 2.48 9.53
CA GLU A 29 7.14 1.31 10.29
C GLU A 29 8.48 0.81 9.76
N ARG A 30 8.60 0.62 8.44
CA ARG A 30 9.86 0.24 7.79
C ARG A 30 10.98 1.21 8.14
N SER A 31 10.72 2.52 8.08
CA SER A 31 11.68 3.57 8.39
C SER A 31 12.13 3.50 9.85
N PHE A 32 11.19 3.33 10.78
CA PHE A 32 11.47 3.21 12.21
C PHE A 32 12.32 1.97 12.51
N VAL A 33 11.90 0.81 12.01
CA VAL A 33 12.58 -0.47 12.21
C VAL A 33 14.00 -0.41 11.65
N LEU A 34 14.19 0.06 10.41
CA LEU A 34 15.52 0.13 9.77
C LEU A 34 16.46 1.16 10.41
N LYS A 35 15.93 2.19 11.06
CA LYS A 35 16.74 3.21 11.76
C LYS A 35 17.19 2.76 13.15
N GLN A 36 16.64 1.67 13.69
CA GLN A 36 16.99 1.19 15.02
C GLN A 36 18.45 0.71 15.05
N THR A 37 19.32 1.51 15.68
CA THR A 37 20.75 1.20 15.81
C THR A 37 20.96 0.00 16.74
N GLY A 38 21.90 -0.88 16.36
CA GLY A 38 22.22 -2.08 17.15
C GLY A 38 21.33 -3.30 16.88
N LEU A 39 20.29 -3.17 16.05
CA LEU A 39 19.46 -4.30 15.62
C LEU A 39 19.97 -4.84 14.28
N HIS A 40 20.51 -6.06 14.26
CA HIS A 40 20.76 -6.75 12.99
C HIS A 40 19.42 -7.23 12.43
N LEU A 41 18.91 -6.50 11.42
CA LEU A 41 17.69 -6.90 10.74
C LEU A 41 17.99 -7.98 9.71
N PRO A 42 17.28 -9.12 9.75
CA PRO A 42 17.39 -10.12 8.72
C PRO A 42 17.02 -9.54 7.35
N GLY A 43 17.78 -9.88 6.30
CA GLY A 43 17.48 -9.44 4.93
C GLY A 43 16.08 -9.88 4.44
N HIS A 44 15.50 -10.94 5.01
CA HIS A 44 14.12 -11.34 4.71
C HIS A 44 13.08 -10.33 5.23
N THR A 45 13.37 -9.64 6.33
CA THR A 45 12.49 -8.60 6.90
C THR A 45 12.43 -7.40 5.97
N VAL A 46 13.58 -6.98 5.42
CA VAL A 46 13.64 -5.90 4.41
C VAL A 46 12.81 -6.27 3.18
N LYS A 47 13.01 -7.49 2.66
CA LYS A 47 12.28 -8.00 1.49
C LYS A 47 10.78 -8.11 1.73
N LYS A 48 10.35 -8.44 2.96
CA LYS A 48 8.93 -8.49 3.34
C LYS A 48 8.30 -7.11 3.18
N TYR A 49 8.92 -6.08 3.76
CA TYR A 49 8.45 -4.70 3.61
C TYR A 49 8.41 -4.26 2.15
N GLU A 50 9.45 -4.55 1.37
CA GLU A 50 9.48 -4.22 -0.06
C GLU A 50 8.33 -4.87 -0.82
N ALA A 51 8.06 -6.16 -0.55
CA ALA A 51 6.96 -6.89 -1.18
C ALA A 51 5.58 -6.33 -0.78
N GLU A 52 5.37 -6.02 0.49
CA GLU A 52 4.10 -5.46 1.00
C GLU A 52 3.85 -4.04 0.44
N ILE A 53 4.88 -3.18 0.43
CA ILE A 53 4.83 -1.85 -0.17
C ILE A 53 4.50 -1.94 -1.67
N GLN A 54 5.16 -2.85 -2.38
CA GLN A 54 4.93 -3.04 -3.81
C GLN A 54 3.49 -3.48 -4.09
N ALA A 55 2.97 -4.45 -3.33
CA ALA A 55 1.60 -4.92 -3.48
C ALA A 55 0.55 -3.82 -3.18
N LEU A 56 0.80 -2.97 -2.18
CA LEU A 56 -0.02 -1.80 -1.88
C LEU A 56 0.00 -0.77 -3.02
N LYS A 57 1.19 -0.45 -3.56
CA LYS A 57 1.35 0.45 -4.71
C LYS A 57 0.60 -0.06 -5.94
N GLU A 58 0.72 -1.35 -6.26
CA GLU A 58 -0.05 -1.97 -7.35
C GLU A 58 -1.57 -1.87 -7.12
N SER A 59 -2.03 -2.07 -5.88
CA SER A 59 -3.45 -1.96 -5.53
C SER A 59 -3.96 -0.53 -5.68
N ILE A 60 -3.17 0.46 -5.25
CA ILE A 60 -3.45 1.89 -5.43
C ILE A 60 -3.56 2.24 -6.92
N GLU A 61 -2.61 1.78 -7.75
CA GLU A 61 -2.65 2.04 -9.19
C GLU A 61 -3.89 1.46 -9.85
N ARG A 62 -4.30 0.25 -9.49
CA ARG A 62 -5.54 -0.37 -9.99
C ARG A 62 -6.78 0.45 -9.62
N VAL A 63 -6.89 0.88 -8.36
CA VAL A 63 -8.03 1.71 -7.91
C VAL A 63 -8.01 3.08 -8.59
N ARG A 64 -6.85 3.73 -8.73
CA ARG A 64 -6.73 5.00 -9.47
C ARG A 64 -7.10 4.85 -10.94
N GLY A 65 -6.69 3.75 -11.56
CA GLY A 65 -7.07 3.39 -12.92
C GLY A 65 -8.59 3.31 -13.08
N GLU A 66 -9.25 2.54 -12.20
CA GLU A 66 -10.71 2.40 -12.18
C GLU A 66 -11.43 3.74 -11.97
N ILE A 67 -10.93 4.61 -11.09
CA ILE A 67 -11.50 5.95 -10.87
C ILE A 67 -11.36 6.81 -12.13
N ASN A 68 -10.21 6.75 -12.81
CA ASN A 68 -9.95 7.53 -14.02
C ASN A 68 -10.77 7.05 -15.22
N LEU A 69 -11.04 5.74 -15.34
CA LEU A 69 -11.93 5.18 -16.36
C LEU A 69 -13.38 5.68 -16.23
N ARG A 70 -13.75 6.20 -15.05
CA ARG A 70 -15.09 6.71 -14.71
C ARG A 70 -15.12 8.25 -14.56
N LYS A 71 -14.15 8.94 -15.14
CA LYS A 71 -14.19 10.40 -15.33
C LYS A 71 -15.10 10.74 -16.49
#